data_AF-A0A133VJL6-F1
#
_entry.id   AF-A0A133VJL6-F1
#
_cell.length_a   1.000
_cell.length_b   1.000
_cell.length_c   1.000
_cell.angle_alpha   90.00
_cell.angle_beta   90.00
_cell.angle_gamma   90.00
#
_symmetry.space_group_name_H-M   'P 1'
#
loop_
_entity.id
_entity.type
_entity.pdbx_description
1 polymer ?
#
loop_
_entity_poly.entity_id
_entity_poly.type
_entity_poly.pdbx_seq_one_letter_code
_entity_poly.pdbx_strand_id
1 'polypeptide(L)'
;MKIRVTKTFQYEGKEYEEGQKVDLPDSVGRSVLEKGFGKKIEEETPTIESIEEPEEERKKPPEWKRKIWISEDRNLSVSIWPPGGKFNSPSVTLEENRRDDSGNWESDRIYLPTGSALLALSAHLQSAWEEIQEIKTGEKN
;
A
#
# COMPACT_ATOMS: atom_id res chain seq x y z
N MET A 1 -23.01 28.22 -1.49
CA MET A 1 -22.55 27.14 -2.38
C MET A 1 -21.07 27.31 -2.71
N LYS A 2 -20.26 26.30 -2.37
CA LYS A 2 -18.83 26.26 -2.71
C LYS A 2 -18.62 25.85 -4.17
N ILE A 3 -17.87 26.67 -4.90
CA ILE A 3 -17.49 26.40 -6.29
C ILE A 3 -15.99 26.60 -6.48
N ARG A 4 -15.42 25.87 -7.46
CA ARG A 4 -14.09 26.15 -7.99
C ARG A 4 -14.24 26.94 -9.28
N VAL A 5 -13.65 28.13 -9.32
CA VAL A 5 -13.66 28.99 -10.50
C VAL A 5 -12.82 28.34 -11.60
N THR A 6 -13.38 28.23 -12.80
CA THR A 6 -12.70 27.65 -13.98
C THR A 6 -12.39 28.69 -15.03
N LYS A 7 -12.94 29.90 -14.91
CA LYS A 7 -12.63 31.06 -15.74
C LYS A 7 -12.84 32.31 -14.91
N THR A 8 -11.95 33.29 -15.04
CA THR A 8 -12.06 34.56 -14.29
C THR A 8 -13.40 35.24 -14.53
N PHE A 9 -14.08 35.68 -13.46
CA PHE A 9 -15.32 36.43 -13.53
C PHE A 9 -15.40 37.49 -12.43
N GLN A 10 -16.27 38.49 -12.61
CA GLN A 10 -16.48 39.56 -11.64
C GLN A 10 -17.88 39.48 -11.04
N TYR A 11 -17.98 39.59 -9.71
CA TYR A 11 -19.26 39.63 -8.99
C TYR A 11 -19.15 40.58 -7.79
N GLU A 12 -20.13 41.49 -7.64
CA GLU A 12 -20.13 42.57 -6.62
C GLU A 12 -18.85 43.42 -6.57
N GLY A 13 -18.29 43.73 -7.74
CA GLY A 13 -17.06 44.52 -7.86
C GLY A 13 -15.78 43.78 -7.45
N LYS A 14 -15.89 42.52 -7.02
CA LYS A 14 -14.75 41.64 -6.74
C LYS A 14 -14.47 40.74 -7.95
N GLU A 15 -13.20 40.64 -8.30
CA GLU A 15 -12.71 39.73 -9.34
C GLU A 15 -12.37 38.37 -8.71
N TYR A 16 -12.78 37.30 -9.38
CA TYR A 16 -12.56 35.93 -8.96
C TYR A 16 -11.77 35.22 -10.04
N GLU A 17 -10.55 34.79 -9.73
CA GLU A 17 -9.60 34.24 -10.68
C GLU A 17 -9.79 32.73 -10.90
N GLU A 18 -9.36 32.24 -12.06
CA GLU A 18 -9.35 30.81 -12.35
C GLU A 18 -8.56 30.01 -11.30
N GLY A 19 -9.13 28.89 -10.87
CA GLY A 19 -8.56 28.01 -9.85
C GLY A 19 -8.98 28.34 -8.42
N GLN A 20 -9.51 29.54 -8.16
CA GLN A 20 -9.95 29.98 -6.83
C GLN A 20 -11.14 29.14 -6.33
N LYS A 21 -11.17 28.82 -5.04
CA LYS A 21 -12.34 28.21 -4.38
C LYS A 21 -13.11 29.31 -3.66
N VAL A 22 -14.37 29.51 -4.01
CA VAL A 22 -15.21 30.59 -3.45
C VAL A 22 -16.54 30.01 -2.99
N ASP A 23 -17.05 30.54 -1.88
CA ASP A 23 -18.41 30.26 -1.43
C ASP A 23 -19.30 31.42 -1.85
N LEU A 24 -20.20 31.16 -2.78
CA LEU A 24 -21.13 32.15 -3.32
C LEU A 24 -22.56 31.82 -2.90
N PRO A 25 -23.45 32.83 -2.79
CA PRO A 25 -24.87 32.59 -2.62
C PRO A 25 -25.39 31.60 -3.67
N ASP A 26 -26.27 30.68 -3.29
CA ASP A 26 -26.69 29.55 -4.14
C ASP A 26 -27.27 29.97 -5.50
N SER A 27 -27.96 31.11 -5.56
CA SER A 27 -28.48 31.69 -6.81
C SER A 27 -27.34 32.09 -7.77
N VAL A 28 -26.31 32.72 -7.23
CA VAL A 28 -25.11 33.17 -7.98
C VAL A 28 -24.25 31.97 -8.36
N GLY A 29 -24.03 31.05 -7.42
CA GLY A 29 -23.30 29.80 -7.64
C GLY A 29 -23.89 29.00 -8.80
N ARG A 30 -25.21 28.80 -8.85
CA ARG A 30 -25.88 28.14 -9.98
C ARG A 30 -25.63 28.86 -11.31
N SER A 31 -25.73 30.19 -11.33
CA SER A 31 -25.48 30.96 -12.56
C SER A 31 -24.03 30.84 -13.04
N VAL A 32 -23.07 30.82 -12.11
CA VAL A 32 -21.64 30.65 -12.42
C VAL A 32 -21.36 29.24 -12.97
N LEU A 33 -22.03 28.21 -12.44
CA LEU A 33 -21.96 26.84 -12.97
C LEU A 33 -22.58 26.72 -14.37
N GLU A 34 -23.80 27.23 -14.56
CA GLU A 34 -24.53 27.18 -15.83
C GLU A 34 -23.78 27.91 -16.95
N LYS A 35 -23.16 29.05 -16.64
CA LYS A 35 -22.38 29.83 -17.60
C LYS A 35 -20.96 29.28 -17.81
N GLY A 36 -20.58 28.21 -17.12
CA GLY A 36 -19.28 27.53 -17.27
C GLY A 36 -18.09 28.29 -16.66
N PHE A 37 -18.34 29.21 -15.73
CA PHE A 37 -17.31 29.96 -15.00
C PHE A 37 -16.87 29.25 -13.71
N GLY A 38 -17.52 28.15 -13.33
CA GLY A 38 -17.06 27.30 -12.23
C GLY A 38 -17.58 25.88 -12.25
N LYS A 39 -17.08 25.06 -11.31
CA LYS A 39 -17.55 23.70 -11.00
C LYS A 39 -17.97 23.60 -9.54
N LYS A 40 -19.05 22.87 -9.27
CA LYS A 40 -19.58 22.67 -7.91
C LYS A 40 -18.59 21.81 -7.13
N ILE A 41 -18.27 22.22 -5.91
CA ILE A 41 -17.50 21.39 -4.98
C ILE A 41 -18.56 20.73 -4.09
N GLU A 42 -18.71 19.41 -4.19
CA GLU A 42 -19.53 18.68 -3.21
C GLU A 42 -18.78 18.67 -1.88
N GLU A 43 -19.45 19.10 -0.81
CA GLU A 43 -18.96 18.86 0.54
C GLU A 43 -19.09 17.37 0.80
N GLU A 44 -17.98 16.66 0.65
CA GLU A 44 -17.82 15.35 1.26
C GLU A 44 -18.08 15.52 2.76
N THR A 45 -19.05 14.76 3.27
CA THR A 45 -19.26 14.53 4.70
C THR A 45 -17.92 14.36 5.40
N PRO A 46 -17.76 14.86 6.64
CA PRO A 46 -16.47 14.94 7.30
C PRO A 46 -15.92 13.52 7.49
N THR A 47 -15.07 13.10 6.57
CA THR A 47 -14.09 12.06 6.81
C THR A 47 -13.19 12.66 7.87
N ILE A 48 -13.11 12.02 9.02
CA ILE A 48 -12.24 12.39 10.13
C ILE A 48 -10.84 12.63 9.55
N GLU A 49 -10.45 13.90 9.41
CA GLU A 49 -9.07 14.29 9.17
C GLU A 49 -8.30 13.85 10.42
N SER A 50 -7.71 12.67 10.35
CA SER A 50 -6.50 12.42 11.12
C SER A 50 -5.54 13.53 10.73
N ILE A 51 -5.13 14.32 11.73
CA ILE A 51 -3.99 15.22 11.68
C ILE A 51 -2.93 14.54 10.81
N GLU A 52 -2.52 15.19 9.71
CA GLU A 52 -1.41 14.73 8.88
C GLU A 52 -0.20 14.54 9.80
N GLU A 53 0.04 13.29 10.16
CA GLU A 53 1.35 12.85 10.63
C GLU A 53 2.34 13.19 9.50
N PRO A 54 3.53 13.71 9.85
CA PRO A 54 4.51 14.16 8.87
C PRO A 54 4.77 13.02 7.87
N GLU A 55 4.76 13.35 6.58
CA GLU A 55 5.02 12.45 5.44
C GLU A 55 5.65 11.13 5.91
N GLU A 56 4.84 10.07 6.05
CA GLU A 56 5.38 8.73 6.26
C GLU A 56 6.43 8.54 5.16
N GLU A 57 7.70 8.40 5.57
CA GLU A 57 8.78 7.95 4.70
C GLU A 57 8.20 6.86 3.82
N ARG A 58 8.05 7.11 2.51
CA ARG A 58 7.55 6.10 1.57
C ARG A 58 8.37 4.85 1.80
N LYS A 59 7.80 3.85 2.47
CA LYS A 59 8.50 2.61 2.82
C LYS A 59 9.06 2.07 1.52
N LYS A 60 10.38 2.11 1.36
CA LYS A 60 11.04 1.64 0.14
C LYS A 60 10.56 0.22 -0.13
N PRO A 61 10.15 -0.11 -1.37
CA PRO A 61 9.73 -1.47 -1.69
C PRO A 61 10.90 -2.44 -1.46
N PRO A 62 10.62 -3.75 -1.33
CA PRO A 62 11.70 -4.73 -1.24
C PRO A 62 12.54 -4.69 -2.51
N GLU A 63 13.86 -4.78 -2.38
CA GLU A 63 14.79 -4.87 -3.52
C GLU A 63 14.60 -6.18 -4.29
N TRP A 64 14.16 -7.22 -3.60
CA TRP A 64 13.91 -8.52 -4.20
C TRP A 64 12.78 -9.25 -3.48
N LYS A 65 11.94 -9.96 -4.24
CA LYS A 65 10.88 -10.81 -3.71
C LYS A 65 10.71 -12.06 -4.56
N ARG A 66 10.58 -13.22 -3.91
CA ARG A 66 10.19 -14.48 -4.56
C ARG A 66 9.02 -15.11 -3.83
N LYS A 67 8.07 -15.64 -4.59
CA LYS A 67 6.86 -16.30 -4.09
C LYS A 67 6.81 -17.73 -4.62
N ILE A 68 6.43 -18.66 -3.75
CA ILE A 68 6.24 -20.09 -4.04
C ILE A 68 4.80 -20.43 -3.67
N TRP A 69 4.04 -20.93 -4.64
CA TRP A 69 2.69 -21.42 -4.40
C TRP A 69 2.76 -22.88 -3.97
N ILE A 70 2.17 -23.17 -2.81
CA ILE A 70 2.05 -24.53 -2.26
C ILE A 70 0.73 -25.14 -2.71
N SER A 71 -0.34 -24.35 -2.72
CA SER A 71 -1.68 -24.70 -3.21
C SER A 71 -2.40 -23.43 -3.69
N GLU A 72 -3.63 -23.55 -4.18
CA GLU A 72 -4.46 -22.41 -4.58
C GLU A 72 -4.68 -21.41 -3.43
N ASP A 73 -4.74 -21.92 -2.20
CA ASP A 73 -5.03 -21.15 -0.99
C ASP A 73 -3.81 -20.91 -0.10
N ARG A 74 -2.59 -21.22 -0.58
CA ARG A 74 -1.38 -21.07 0.24
C ARG A 74 -0.14 -20.73 -0.57
N ASN A 75 0.58 -19.69 -0.15
CA ASN A 75 1.90 -19.36 -0.70
C ASN A 75 2.89 -18.92 0.38
N LEU A 76 4.17 -19.17 0.12
CA LEU A 76 5.29 -18.64 0.89
C LEU A 76 5.99 -17.57 0.07
N SER A 77 6.46 -16.51 0.72
CA SER A 77 7.29 -15.52 0.07
C SER A 77 8.48 -15.11 0.92
N VAL A 78 9.57 -14.78 0.22
CA VAL A 78 10.80 -14.24 0.79
C VAL A 78 11.01 -12.87 0.18
N SER A 79 11.18 -11.85 1.01
CA SER A 79 11.45 -10.48 0.58
C SER A 79 12.73 -9.98 1.21
N ILE A 80 13.57 -9.30 0.43
CA ILE A 80 14.79 -8.63 0.88
C ILE A 80 14.53 -7.13 0.83
N TRP A 81 14.73 -6.46 1.96
CA TRP A 81 14.53 -5.03 2.10
C TRP A 81 15.87 -4.31 2.17
N PRO A 82 15.98 -3.13 1.54
CA PRO A 82 17.17 -2.31 1.68
C PRO A 82 17.33 -1.84 3.14
N PRO A 83 18.53 -1.38 3.53
CA PRO A 83 18.70 -0.66 4.79
C PRO A 83 17.70 0.51 4.87
N GLY A 84 17.04 0.66 6.02
CA GLY A 84 16.02 1.69 6.21
C GLY A 84 15.22 1.54 7.50
N GLY A 85 14.62 2.65 7.96
CA GLY A 85 13.87 2.70 9.22
C GLY A 85 14.76 2.44 10.43
N LYS A 86 14.49 1.35 11.17
CA LYS A 86 15.18 1.01 12.43
C LYS A 86 16.52 0.28 12.26
N PHE A 87 16.89 -0.12 11.04
CA PHE A 87 18.07 -0.96 10.80
C PHE A 87 18.98 -0.39 9.72
N ASN A 88 20.27 -0.29 10.02
CA ASN A 88 21.32 0.20 9.11
C ASN A 88 21.84 -0.89 8.14
N SER A 89 21.15 -2.03 8.05
CA SER A 89 21.57 -3.18 7.23
C SER A 89 20.38 -3.77 6.49
N PRO A 90 20.61 -4.48 5.37
CA PRO A 90 19.53 -5.19 4.67
C PRO A 90 18.85 -6.17 5.61
N SER A 91 17.57 -6.43 5.35
CA SER A 91 16.79 -7.35 6.16
C SER A 91 15.92 -8.27 5.33
N VAL A 92 15.53 -9.39 5.93
CA VAL A 92 14.77 -10.43 5.25
C VAL A 92 13.43 -10.60 5.94
N THR A 93 12.39 -10.77 5.15
CA THR A 93 11.07 -11.13 5.61
C THR A 93 10.67 -12.46 4.99
N LEU A 94 10.24 -13.38 5.83
CA LEU A 94 9.57 -14.61 5.43
C LEU A 94 8.08 -14.42 5.72
N GLU A 95 7.23 -14.70 4.73
CA GLU A 95 5.80 -14.49 4.86
C GLU A 95 5.06 -15.72 4.33
N GLU A 96 4.25 -16.32 5.18
CA GLU A 96 3.26 -17.30 4.79
C GLU A 96 1.93 -16.58 4.57
N ASN A 97 1.29 -16.83 3.44
CA ASN A 97 -0.06 -16.36 3.16
C ASN A 97 -0.98 -17.57 3.02
N ARG A 98 -2.09 -17.56 3.74
CA ARG A 98 -3.11 -18.61 3.72
C ARG A 98 -4.49 -18.00 3.53
N ARG A 99 -5.33 -18.68 2.76
CA ARG A 99 -6.75 -18.32 2.64
C ARG A 99 -7.56 -19.01 3.73
N ASP A 100 -8.41 -18.25 4.41
CA ASP A 100 -9.38 -18.78 5.37
C ASP A 100 -10.63 -19.33 4.67
N ASP A 101 -11.52 -19.97 5.43
CA ASP A 101 -12.77 -20.55 4.93
C ASP A 101 -13.77 -19.48 4.43
N SER A 102 -13.55 -18.21 4.80
CA SER A 102 -14.33 -17.06 4.30
C SER A 102 -13.78 -16.49 2.99
N GLY A 103 -12.67 -17.03 2.49
CA GLY A 103 -12.00 -16.58 1.28
C GLY A 103 -11.09 -15.36 1.46
N ASN A 104 -10.83 -14.93 2.70
CA ASN A 104 -9.90 -13.86 3.02
C ASN A 104 -8.47 -14.39 3.13
N TRP A 105 -7.50 -13.54 2.80
CA TRP A 105 -6.09 -13.86 2.95
C TRP A 105 -5.59 -13.40 4.31
N GLU A 106 -5.03 -14.34 5.07
CA GLU A 106 -4.26 -14.08 6.28
C GLU A 106 -2.77 -14.23 5.98
N SER A 107 -1.93 -13.42 6.64
CA SER A 107 -0.49 -13.49 6.48
C SER A 107 0.26 -13.54 7.81
N ASP A 108 1.10 -14.55 7.94
CA ASP A 108 2.04 -14.71 9.05
C ASP A 108 3.43 -14.31 8.58
N ARG A 109 4.04 -13.38 9.31
CA ARG A 109 5.30 -12.75 8.91
C ARG A 109 6.38 -12.91 9.97
N ILE A 110 7.52 -13.43 9.56
CA ILE A 110 8.73 -13.51 10.37
C ILE A 110 9.76 -12.52 9.82
N TYR A 111 10.28 -11.67 10.71
CA TYR A 111 11.33 -10.71 10.39
C TYR A 111 12.68 -11.24 10.85
N LEU A 112 13.65 -11.29 9.93
CA LEU A 112 15.02 -11.72 10.20
C LEU A 112 15.98 -10.52 10.02
N PRO A 113 16.52 -9.97 11.11
CA PRO A 113 17.49 -8.88 11.02
C PRO A 113 18.81 -9.39 10.44
N THR A 114 19.46 -8.57 9.60
CA THR A 114 20.85 -8.77 9.09
C THR A 114 21.13 -10.03 8.24
N GLY A 115 20.14 -10.90 7.99
CA GLY A 115 20.24 -12.01 7.04
C GLY A 115 21.11 -13.20 7.48
N SER A 116 21.85 -13.14 8.59
CA SER A 116 22.67 -14.26 9.10
C SER A 116 21.84 -15.51 9.40
N ALA A 117 20.66 -15.33 9.99
CA ALA A 117 19.69 -16.40 10.23
C ALA A 117 19.16 -17.04 8.93
N LEU A 118 19.18 -16.32 7.80
CA LEU A 118 18.76 -16.88 6.50
C LEU A 118 19.76 -17.94 6.01
N LEU A 119 21.08 -17.74 6.25
CA LEU A 119 22.09 -18.72 5.87
C LEU A 119 21.91 -20.02 6.65
N ALA A 120 21.73 -19.94 7.96
CA ALA A 120 21.44 -21.10 8.80
C ALA A 120 20.14 -21.80 8.36
N LEU A 121 19.07 -21.04 8.12
CA LEU A 121 17.81 -21.59 7.61
C LEU A 121 18.00 -22.30 6.27
N SER A 122 18.80 -21.74 5.35
CA SER A 122 19.05 -22.34 4.04
C SER A 122 19.76 -23.71 4.16
N ALA A 123 20.71 -23.83 5.08
CA ALA A 123 21.39 -25.09 5.35
C ALA A 123 20.41 -26.13 5.92
N HIS A 124 19.56 -25.73 6.87
CA HIS A 124 18.54 -26.63 7.43
C HIS A 124 17.52 -27.10 6.38
N LEU A 125 17.09 -26.21 5.48
CA LEU A 125 16.17 -26.57 4.39
C LEU A 125 16.82 -27.53 3.39
N GLN A 126 18.12 -27.36 3.10
CA GLN A 126 18.86 -28.28 2.25
C GLN A 126 18.96 -29.66 2.90
N SER A 127 19.37 -29.75 4.16
CA SER A 127 19.43 -31.04 4.88
C SER A 127 18.06 -31.71 4.97
N ALA A 128 16.99 -30.94 5.24
CA ALA A 128 15.64 -31.49 5.24
C ALA A 128 15.22 -32.06 3.87
N TRP A 129 15.67 -31.45 2.77
CA TRP A 129 15.43 -31.99 1.43
C TRP A 129 16.19 -33.31 1.20
N GLU A 130 17.44 -33.39 1.64
CA GLU A 130 18.25 -34.61 1.54
C GLU A 130 17.57 -35.78 2.27
N GLU A 131 17.11 -35.57 3.50
CA GLU A 131 16.33 -36.55 4.28
C GLU A 131 15.05 -37.02 3.55
N ILE A 132 14.32 -36.10 2.92
CA ILE A 132 13.14 -36.45 2.11
C ILE A 132 13.52 -37.37 0.94
N GLN A 133 14.68 -37.17 0.31
CA GLN A 133 15.14 -38.04 -0.78
C GLN A 133 15.52 -39.43 -0.28
N GLU A 134 16.16 -39.52 0.89
CA GLU A 134 16.53 -40.80 1.50
C GLU A 134 15.29 -41.62 1.81
N ILE A 135 14.26 -41.04 2.44
CA ILE A 135 13.00 -41.73 2.72
C ILE A 135 12.35 -42.25 1.43
N LYS A 136 12.28 -41.42 0.39
CA LYS A 136 11.69 -41.80 -0.90
C LYS A 136 12.42 -42.94 -1.62
N THR A 137 13.73 -43.06 -1.41
CA THR A 137 14.54 -44.12 -2.01
C THR A 137 14.55 -45.39 -1.15
N GLY A 138 14.50 -45.24 0.18
CA GLY A 138 14.39 -46.33 1.15
C GLY A 138 13.05 -47.08 1.08
N GLU A 139 11.94 -46.41 0.77
CA GLU A 139 10.61 -47.04 0.58
C GLU A 139 10.52 -47.92 -0.69
N LYS A 140 11.53 -47.92 -1.56
CA LYS A 140 11.55 -48.71 -2.81
C LYS A 140 12.28 -50.06 -2.72
N ASN A 141 12.82 -50.43 -1.56
CA ASN A 141 13.45 -51.74 -1.30
C ASN A 141 12.61 -52.59 -0.36
#